data_AF-A0A963KZI5-F1
#
_entry.id   AF-A0A963KZI5-F1
#
_cell.length_a   1.000
_cell.length_b   1.000
_cell.length_c   1.000
_cell.angle_alpha   90.00
_cell.angle_beta   90.00
_cell.angle_gamma   90.00
#
_symmetry.space_group_name_H-M   'P 1'
#
loop_
_entity.id
_entity.type
_entity.pdbx_description
1 polymer ?
#
loop_
_entity_poly.entity_id
_entity_poly.type
_entity_poly.pdbx_seq_one_letter_code
_entity_poly.pdbx_strand_id
1 'polypeptide(L)'
;MAFHLNVGDVGAYACRLLRKAYLKGARVKVLTSPEQVPSLTRQLWTIGQGDFVPHATASASPRVRERSPILIGTDASNDAGAT
;
A
#
# COMPACT_ATOMS: atom_id res chain seq x y z
N MET A 1 7.74 17.07 3.33
CA MET A 1 7.65 16.37 2.02
C MET A 1 9.00 15.73 1.74
N ALA A 2 9.06 14.46 1.30
CA ALA A 2 10.31 13.76 1.04
C ALA A 2 10.26 13.05 -0.31
N PHE A 3 11.39 13.02 -1.03
CA PHE A 3 11.56 12.32 -2.28
C PHE A 3 12.64 11.25 -2.12
N HIS A 4 12.37 10.06 -2.63
CA HIS A 4 13.31 8.94 -2.58
C HIS A 4 13.79 8.65 -4.00
N LEU A 5 15.03 9.03 -4.29
CA LEU A 5 15.67 8.89 -5.59
C LEU A 5 16.75 7.79 -5.53
N ASN A 6 17.21 7.32 -6.67
CA ASN A 6 18.24 6.26 -6.78
C ASN A 6 17.88 4.96 -6.06
N VAL A 7 16.58 4.65 -6.01
CA VAL A 7 16.08 3.36 -5.54
C VAL A 7 16.20 2.38 -6.70
N GLY A 8 16.91 1.26 -6.51
CA GLY A 8 17.11 0.27 -7.56
C GLY A 8 15.78 -0.35 -8.00
N ASP A 9 15.22 -1.22 -7.16
CA ASP A 9 13.87 -1.77 -7.38
C ASP A 9 12.84 -0.93 -6.61
N VAL A 10 12.00 -0.21 -7.35
CA VAL A 10 10.94 0.65 -6.80
C VAL A 10 9.89 -0.16 -6.02
N GLY A 11 9.52 -1.35 -6.50
CA GLY A 11 8.51 -2.21 -5.86
C GLY A 11 9.00 -2.77 -4.52
N ALA A 12 10.22 -3.30 -4.50
CA ALA A 12 10.87 -3.76 -3.27
C ALA A 12 11.09 -2.61 -2.27
N TYR A 13 11.47 -1.43 -2.76
CA TYR A 13 11.59 -0.24 -1.94
C TYR A 13 10.23 0.19 -1.34
N ALA A 14 9.19 0.26 -2.16
CA ALA A 14 7.84 0.59 -1.72
C ALA A 14 7.35 -0.39 -0.66
N CYS A 15 7.54 -1.70 -0.88
CA CYS A 15 7.25 -2.75 0.09
C CYS A 15 7.91 -2.50 1.45
N ARG A 16 9.22 -2.20 1.47
CA ARG A 16 9.95 -1.87 2.70
C ARG A 16 9.42 -0.60 3.37
N LEU A 17 9.10 0.42 2.60
CA LEU A 17 8.55 1.68 3.12
C LEU A 17 7.17 1.47 3.74
N LEU A 18 6.29 0.74 3.07
CA LEU A 18 4.94 0.44 3.53
C LEU A 18 4.94 -0.45 4.78
N ARG A 19 5.81 -1.47 4.82
CA ARG A 19 6.04 -2.25 6.04
C ARG A 19 6.46 -1.36 7.22
N LYS A 20 7.40 -0.43 6.99
CA LYS A 20 7.84 0.51 8.03
C LYS A 20 6.71 1.42 8.50
N ALA A 21 5.82 1.86 7.60
CA ALA A 21 4.66 2.67 7.97
C ALA A 21 3.64 1.85 8.78
N TYR A 22 3.35 0.62 8.35
CA TYR A 22 2.47 -0.31 9.06
C TYR A 22 2.98 -0.60 10.48
N LEU A 23 4.26 -0.93 10.64
CA LEU A 23 4.86 -1.18 11.96
C LEU A 23 4.86 0.05 12.89
N LYS A 24 4.66 1.25 12.34
CA LYS A 24 4.48 2.50 13.10
C LYS A 24 3.00 2.82 13.40
N GLY A 25 2.07 1.95 13.01
CA GLY A 25 0.63 2.18 13.15
C GLY A 25 0.07 3.26 12.21
N ALA A 26 0.82 3.67 11.18
CA ALA A 26 0.37 4.70 10.26
C ALA A 26 -0.65 4.14 9.25
N ARG A 27 -1.64 4.97 8.88
CA ARG A 27 -2.51 4.72 7.74
C ARG A 27 -1.98 5.43 6.49
N VAL A 28 -1.86 4.70 5.37
CA VAL A 28 -1.20 5.19 4.15
C VAL A 28 -2.08 4.92 2.93
N LYS A 29 -2.23 5.93 2.07
CA LYS A 29 -2.74 5.75 0.70
C LYS A 29 -1.56 5.69 -0.28
N VAL A 30 -1.56 4.69 -1.13
CA VAL A 30 -0.58 4.48 -2.20
C VAL A 30 -1.26 4.80 -3.52
N LEU A 31 -0.70 5.77 -4.24
CA LEU A 31 -1.08 6.08 -5.60
C LEU A 31 -0.10 5.39 -6.55
N THR A 32 -0.61 4.57 -7.45
CA THR A 32 0.17 3.78 -8.41
C THR A 32 -0.61 3.64 -9.71
N SER A 33 0.00 3.21 -10.80
CA SER A 33 -0.75 2.97 -12.03
C SER A 33 -1.54 1.65 -11.97
N PRO A 34 -2.64 1.50 -12.73
CA PRO A 34 -3.47 0.29 -12.71
C PRO A 34 -2.68 -1.00 -12.95
N GLU A 35 -1.70 -0.97 -13.85
CA GLU A 35 -0.85 -2.10 -14.19
C GLU A 35 0.12 -2.50 -13.06
N GLN A 36 0.43 -1.59 -12.14
CA GLN A 36 1.32 -1.85 -11.00
C GLN A 36 0.59 -2.49 -9.81
N VAL A 37 -0.74 -2.31 -9.70
CA VAL A 37 -1.54 -2.81 -8.56
C VAL A 37 -1.37 -4.32 -8.32
N PRO A 38 -1.47 -5.21 -9.33
CA PRO A 38 -1.34 -6.65 -9.10
C PRO A 38 0.06 -7.06 -8.62
N SER A 39 1.10 -6.39 -9.13
CA SER A 39 2.48 -6.66 -8.73
C SER A 39 2.74 -6.22 -7.29
N LEU A 40 2.35 -4.98 -6.95
CA LEU A 40 2.53 -4.42 -5.61
C LEU A 40 1.76 -5.22 -4.54
N THR A 41 0.50 -5.55 -4.81
CA THR A 41 -0.31 -6.34 -3.87
C THR A 41 0.32 -7.71 -3.62
N ARG A 42 0.74 -8.42 -4.68
CA ARG A 42 1.45 -9.69 -4.56
C ARG A 42 2.73 -9.56 -3.73
N GLN A 43 3.56 -8.57 -4.00
CA GLN A 43 4.80 -8.35 -3.26
C GLN A 43 4.54 -8.10 -1.77
N LEU A 44 3.51 -7.30 -1.42
CA LEU A 44 3.12 -7.05 -0.03
C LEU A 44 2.60 -8.30 0.70
N TRP A 45 2.08 -9.29 -0.04
CA TRP A 45 1.75 -10.62 0.49
C TRP A 45 2.97 -11.52 0.72
N THR A 46 4.09 -11.26 0.04
CA THR A 46 5.27 -12.14 0.01
C THR A 46 6.57 -11.44 0.41
N ILE A 47 6.50 -10.40 1.24
CA ILE A 47 7.68 -9.61 1.67
C ILE A 47 8.74 -10.46 2.39
N GLY A 48 8.33 -11.56 3.02
CA GLY A 48 9.21 -12.53 3.67
C GLY A 48 8.39 -13.74 4.13
N GLN A 49 9.06 -14.85 4.46
CA GLN A 49 8.36 -16.01 5.00
C GLN A 49 7.66 -15.66 6.32
N GLY A 50 6.33 -15.83 6.34
CA GLY A 50 5.50 -15.53 7.51
C GLY A 50 5.22 -14.05 7.76
N ASP A 51 5.65 -13.15 6.87
CA ASP A 51 5.41 -11.71 7.01
C ASP A 51 4.37 -11.23 6.01
N PHE A 52 3.46 -10.38 6.49
CA PHE A 52 2.35 -9.85 5.73
C PHE A 52 2.11 -8.39 6.10
N VAL A 53 1.93 -7.54 5.10
CA VAL A 53 1.54 -6.14 5.27
C VAL A 53 0.06 -5.97 4.91
N PRO A 54 -0.84 -5.72 5.89
CA PRO A 54 -2.27 -5.58 5.63
C PRO A 54 -2.60 -4.43 4.68
N HIS A 55 -3.23 -4.74 3.56
CA HIS A 55 -3.58 -3.77 2.53
C HIS A 55 -4.90 -4.12 1.84
N ALA A 56 -5.53 -3.12 1.23
CA ALA A 56 -6.68 -3.29 0.35
C ALA A 56 -6.55 -2.43 -0.90
N THR A 57 -7.18 -2.88 -1.99
CA THR A 57 -7.35 -2.12 -3.22
C THR A 57 -8.66 -1.31 -3.17
N ALA A 58 -8.79 -0.31 -4.05
CA ALA A 58 -10.03 0.44 -4.21
C ALA A 58 -11.26 -0.45 -4.56
N SER A 59 -11.02 -1.60 -5.21
CA SER A 59 -12.06 -2.59 -5.55
C SER A 59 -12.55 -3.44 -4.37
N ALA A 60 -11.89 -3.39 -3.21
CA ALA A 60 -12.32 -4.12 -2.03
C ALA A 60 -13.60 -3.51 -1.42
N SER A 61 -14.37 -4.35 -0.70
CA SER A 61 -15.58 -3.88 -0.01
C SER A 61 -15.27 -2.75 0.98
N PRO A 62 -16.21 -1.82 1.23
CA PRO A 62 -15.98 -0.70 2.16
C PRO A 62 -15.44 -1.14 3.52
N ARG A 63 -16.02 -2.20 4.09
CA ARG A 63 -15.60 -2.77 5.37
C ARG A 63 -14.14 -3.26 5.39
N VAL A 64 -13.65 -3.78 4.26
CA VAL A 64 -12.24 -4.21 4.13
C VAL A 64 -11.34 -2.98 4.00
N ARG A 65 -11.75 -1.98 3.22
CA ARG A 65 -11.00 -0.72 3.05
C ARG A 65 -10.84 0.04 4.37
N GLU A 66 -11.92 0.19 5.14
CA GLU A 66 -11.92 0.86 6.45
C GLU A 66 -10.90 0.23 7.42
N ARG A 67 -10.80 -1.10 7.41
CA ARG A 67 -9.94 -1.87 8.33
C ARG A 67 -8.52 -2.07 7.82
N SER A 68 -8.23 -1.70 6.58
CA SER A 68 -6.90 -1.84 6.00
C SER A 68 -6.07 -0.59 6.27
N PRO A 69 -4.89 -0.71 6.93
CA PRO A 69 -4.03 0.43 7.19
C PRO A 69 -3.39 0.98 5.91
N ILE A 70 -3.26 0.16 4.86
CA ILE A 70 -2.73 0.57 3.57
C ILE A 70 -3.82 0.43 2.50
N LEU A 71 -4.12 1.53 1.80
CA LEU A 71 -5.04 1.56 0.67
C LEU A 71 -4.26 1.80 -0.62
N ILE A 72 -4.44 0.93 -1.61
CA ILE A 72 -3.82 1.03 -2.92
C ILE A 72 -4.88 1.49 -3.93
N GLY A 73 -4.63 2.64 -4.56
CA GLY A 73 -5.51 3.25 -5.54
C GLY A 73 -4.75 3.78 -6.74
N THR A 74 -5.51 4.06 -7.80
CA THR A 74 -4.99 4.57 -9.08
C THR A 74 -5.33 6.03 -9.31
N ASP A 75 -6.13 6.60 -8.41
CA ASP A 75 -6.52 7.99 -8.42
C ASP A 75 -6.19 8.63 -7.06
N ALA A 76 -5.96 9.93 -7.13
CA ALA A 76 -5.77 10.75 -5.94
C ALA A 76 -7.11 11.11 -5.27
N SER A 77 -8.24 10.53 -5.70
CA SER A 77 -9.55 10.84 -5.11
C SER A 77 -9.45 10.62 -3.62
N ASN A 78 -10.02 11.54 -2.86
CA ASN A 78 -10.08 11.32 -1.42
C ASN A 78 -11.06 10.17 -1.19
N ASP A 79 -10.56 8.98 -0.85
CA ASP A 79 -11.39 7.91 -0.27
C ASP A 79 -11.72 8.32 1.18
N ALA A 80 -12.37 9.47 1.34
CA ALA A 80 -12.96 9.89 2.58
C ALA A 80 -14.19 9.03 2.84
N GLY A 81 -13.94 7.85 3.41
CA GLY A 81 -14.94 7.05 4.09
C GLY A 81 -14.23 6.31 5.22
N ALA A 82 -14.60 6.41 6.49
CA ALA A 82 -15.69 7.12 7.13
C ALA A 82 -15.25 7.38 8.59
N THR A 83 -15.71 8.50 9.16
CA THR A 83 -15.71 8.91 10.59
C THR A 83 -14.48 8.64 11.44
#